data_AF-A0A941V5W1-F1
#
_entry.id   AF-A0A941V5W1-F1
#
_cell.length_a   1.000
_cell.length_b   1.000
_cell.length_c   1.000
_cell.angle_alpha   90.00
_cell.angle_beta   90.00
_cell.angle_gamma   90.00
#
_symmetry.space_group_name_H-M   'P 1'
#
loop_
_entity.id
_entity.type
_entity.pdbx_description
1 polymer ?
#
loop_
_entity_poly.entity_id
_entity_poly.type
_entity_poly.pdbx_seq_one_letter_code
_entity_poly.pdbx_strand_id
1 'polypeptide(L)'
;MNVIEDAAWLTKLRYRLEDFRATAIFAQGTPCSLKIRPHTGHFCGASAPHAYALIEQRTRGFLSSTIWLGDHDTGPEVLCVLTMKDGQATLRASVAALLQEIFQAAEAGIGAGDSLDRRLDLLWRGFDESGAYFEHLVMRVEPDAPAHSLQAAGGKAIVEAFARWNICFTENRKTSQQKFDQPQQSANTPR
;
A
#
# COMPACT_ATOMS: atom_id res chain seq x y z
N MET A 1 19.78 6.23 7.55
CA MET A 1 19.95 4.81 7.89
C MET A 1 19.50 4.01 6.68
N ASN A 2 20.44 3.38 5.97
CA ASN A 2 20.10 2.41 4.92
C ASN A 2 19.58 1.17 5.64
N VAL A 3 18.27 0.93 5.56
CA VAL A 3 17.69 -0.35 5.97
C VAL A 3 18.19 -1.36 4.93
N ILE A 4 19.23 -2.12 5.27
CA ILE A 4 19.43 -3.41 4.62
C ILE A 4 18.22 -4.23 5.08
N GLU A 5 17.18 -4.22 4.26
CA GLU A 5 15.94 -4.93 4.52
C GLU A 5 16.25 -6.40 4.82
N ASP A 6 15.71 -6.89 5.92
CA ASP A 6 15.84 -8.30 6.31
C ASP A 6 15.38 -9.17 5.13
N ALA A 7 16.32 -9.90 4.54
CA ALA A 7 16.06 -10.76 3.38
C ALA A 7 14.94 -11.79 3.67
N ALA A 8 14.79 -12.21 4.92
CA ALA A 8 13.70 -13.10 5.32
C ALA A 8 12.34 -12.40 5.27
N TRP A 9 12.27 -11.12 5.67
CA TRP A 9 11.05 -10.33 5.57
C TRP A 9 10.66 -10.08 4.10
N LEU A 10 11.62 -9.70 3.25
CA LEU A 10 11.37 -9.50 1.82
C LEU A 10 10.88 -10.78 1.13
N THR A 11 11.46 -11.93 1.49
CA THR A 11 11.02 -13.23 0.99
C THR A 11 9.59 -13.53 1.39
N LYS A 12 9.21 -13.25 2.65
CA LYS A 12 7.82 -13.41 3.13
C LYS A 12 6.86 -12.49 2.38
N LEU A 13 7.21 -11.22 2.18
CA LEU A 13 6.37 -10.28 1.43
C LEU A 13 6.19 -10.76 -0.02
N ARG A 14 7.26 -11.19 -0.68
CA ARG A 14 7.20 -11.73 -2.04
C ARG A 14 6.26 -12.92 -2.11
N TYR A 15 6.41 -13.88 -1.20
CA TYR A 15 5.53 -15.04 -1.13
C TYR A 15 4.05 -14.63 -0.96
N ARG A 16 3.74 -13.70 -0.05
CA ARG A 16 2.36 -13.24 0.15
C ARG A 16 1.77 -12.57 -1.09
N LEU A 17 2.56 -11.78 -1.81
CA LEU A 17 2.10 -11.11 -3.02
C LEU A 17 1.88 -12.10 -4.18
N GLU A 18 2.72 -13.13 -4.29
CA GLU A 18 2.55 -14.21 -5.27
C GLU A 18 1.35 -15.12 -4.93
N ASP A 19 1.18 -15.48 -3.65
CA ASP A 19 0.02 -16.24 -3.18
C ASP A 19 -1.29 -15.49 -3.43
N PHE A 20 -1.33 -14.20 -3.10
CA PHE A 20 -2.43 -13.33 -3.46
C PHE A 20 -2.65 -13.27 -4.98
N ARG A 21 -1.58 -13.13 -5.77
CA ARG A 21 -1.66 -13.10 -7.25
C ARG A 21 -2.26 -14.38 -7.82
N ALA A 22 -1.98 -15.53 -7.22
CA ALA A 22 -2.55 -16.82 -7.62
C ALA A 22 -4.07 -16.89 -7.43
N THR A 23 -4.66 -15.99 -6.62
CA THR A 23 -6.12 -15.87 -6.46
C THR A 23 -6.72 -14.76 -7.32
N ALA A 24 -5.92 -13.74 -7.64
CA ALA A 24 -6.29 -12.60 -8.49
C ALA A 24 -6.00 -12.87 -9.99
N ILE A 25 -6.20 -14.10 -10.49
CA ILE A 25 -5.72 -14.55 -11.81
C ILE A 25 -6.21 -13.73 -13.01
N PHE A 26 -7.40 -13.13 -12.91
CA PHE A 26 -7.98 -12.30 -13.97
C PHE A 26 -7.72 -10.80 -13.77
N ALA A 27 -7.11 -10.43 -12.65
CA ALA A 27 -6.80 -9.04 -12.35
C ALA A 27 -5.62 -8.56 -13.20
N GLN A 28 -5.81 -7.44 -13.87
CA GLN A 28 -4.73 -6.77 -14.59
C GLN A 28 -3.88 -5.94 -13.61
N GLY A 29 -2.57 -5.84 -13.82
CA GLY A 29 -1.69 -5.02 -12.99
C GLY A 29 -0.71 -5.81 -12.14
N THR A 30 -0.15 -5.15 -11.13
CA THR A 30 0.91 -5.68 -10.27
C THR A 30 0.36 -5.85 -8.85
N PRO A 31 0.54 -7.02 -8.22
CA PRO A 31 0.15 -7.22 -6.83
C PRO A 31 1.00 -6.29 -5.94
N CYS A 32 0.35 -5.62 -5.00
CA CYS A 32 1.01 -4.73 -4.08
C CYS A 32 0.37 -4.77 -2.69
N SER A 33 1.12 -4.27 -1.71
CA SER A 33 0.76 -4.18 -0.31
C SER A 33 0.57 -2.71 0.07
N LEU A 34 -0.58 -2.40 0.65
CA LEU A 34 -0.89 -1.12 1.28
C LEU A 34 -0.94 -1.36 2.80
N LYS A 35 0.15 -0.97 3.47
CA LYS A 35 0.38 -1.25 4.87
C LYS A 35 0.08 -0.01 5.71
N ILE A 36 -0.84 -0.13 6.65
CA ILE A 36 -1.04 0.88 7.69
C ILE A 36 -0.12 0.52 8.85
N ARG A 37 0.74 1.44 9.27
CA ARG A 37 1.76 1.21 10.30
C ARG A 37 1.72 2.33 11.34
N PRO A 38 1.62 2.02 12.65
CA PRO A 38 1.79 3.02 13.69
C PRO A 38 3.26 3.44 13.78
N HIS A 39 3.52 4.71 14.13
CA HIS A 39 4.89 5.20 14.27
C HIS A 39 5.65 4.44 15.37
N THR A 40 4.95 4.12 16.46
CA THR A 40 5.45 3.30 17.56
C THR A 40 4.44 2.24 17.99
N GLY A 41 4.91 1.18 18.65
CA GLY A 41 4.04 0.14 19.20
C GLY A 41 3.42 -0.80 18.16
N HIS A 42 2.22 -1.29 18.47
CA HIS A 42 1.52 -2.34 17.74
C HIS A 42 0.15 -1.85 17.27
N PHE A 43 -0.32 -2.41 16.15
CA PHE A 43 -1.68 -2.20 15.68
C PHE A 43 -2.29 -3.56 15.28
N CYS A 44 -2.59 -4.36 16.29
CA CYS A 44 -3.20 -5.68 16.16
C CYS A 44 -4.35 -5.85 17.15
N GLY A 45 -5.15 -6.91 17.00
CA GLY A 45 -6.32 -7.14 17.85
C GLY A 45 -6.02 -7.15 19.37
N ALA A 46 -4.80 -7.50 19.78
CA ALA A 46 -4.40 -7.47 21.19
C ALA A 46 -4.14 -6.06 21.74
N SER A 47 -3.65 -5.14 20.91
CA SER A 47 -3.29 -3.76 21.30
C SER A 47 -4.38 -2.74 20.97
N ALA A 48 -5.20 -3.04 19.97
CA ALA A 48 -6.30 -2.21 19.51
C ALA A 48 -7.60 -3.04 19.29
N PRO A 49 -8.13 -3.68 20.35
CA PRO A 49 -9.30 -4.54 20.24
C PRO A 49 -10.55 -3.82 19.73
N HIS A 50 -10.74 -2.54 20.09
CA HIS A 50 -11.91 -1.79 19.65
C HIS A 50 -11.83 -1.45 18.16
N ALA A 51 -10.67 -1.02 17.68
CA ALA A 51 -10.42 -0.79 16.27
C ALA A 51 -10.60 -2.08 15.46
N TYR A 52 -10.04 -3.22 15.91
CA TYR A 52 -10.15 -4.47 15.18
C TYR A 52 -11.58 -5.00 15.10
N ALA A 53 -12.38 -4.86 16.17
CA ALA A 53 -13.80 -5.17 16.13
C ALA A 53 -14.55 -4.38 15.03
N LEU A 54 -14.22 -3.10 14.88
CA LEU A 54 -14.79 -2.25 13.82
C LEU A 54 -14.28 -2.62 12.42
N ILE A 55 -12.99 -2.92 12.28
CA ILE A 55 -12.40 -3.39 11.01
C ILE A 55 -13.11 -4.67 10.57
N GLU A 56 -13.22 -5.67 11.44
CA GLU A 56 -13.89 -6.93 11.13
C GLU A 56 -15.36 -6.75 10.74
N GLN A 57 -16.05 -5.78 11.37
CA GLN A 57 -17.45 -5.50 11.07
C GLN A 57 -17.63 -4.77 9.74
N ARG A 58 -16.80 -3.77 9.45
CA ARG A 58 -17.02 -2.81 8.37
C ARG A 58 -16.34 -3.21 7.05
N THR A 59 -15.27 -4.00 7.11
CA THR A 59 -14.43 -4.25 5.93
C THR A 59 -14.84 -5.46 5.10
N ARG A 60 -15.69 -6.36 5.62
CA ARG A 60 -16.06 -7.62 4.95
C ARG A 60 -16.61 -7.44 3.53
N GLY A 61 -17.37 -6.37 3.30
CA GLY A 61 -17.96 -6.09 1.98
C GLY A 61 -16.97 -5.68 0.90
N PHE A 62 -15.73 -5.34 1.26
CA PHE A 62 -14.68 -4.94 0.31
C PHE A 62 -13.79 -6.12 -0.12
N LEU A 63 -13.76 -7.19 0.67
CA LEU A 63 -12.86 -8.31 0.44
C LEU A 63 -13.32 -9.13 -0.77
N SER A 64 -12.38 -9.47 -1.63
CA SER A 64 -12.64 -10.20 -2.88
C SER A 64 -11.39 -10.95 -3.33
N SER A 65 -11.46 -11.65 -4.46
CA SER A 65 -10.28 -12.21 -5.11
C SER A 65 -9.23 -11.17 -5.54
N THR A 66 -9.56 -9.87 -5.48
CA THR A 66 -8.67 -8.77 -5.90
C THR A 66 -8.32 -7.80 -4.77
N ILE A 67 -8.87 -8.02 -3.57
CA ILE A 67 -8.61 -7.23 -2.37
C ILE A 67 -8.59 -8.18 -1.16
N TRP A 68 -7.44 -8.38 -0.55
CA TRP A 68 -7.29 -9.09 0.72
C TRP A 68 -6.93 -8.14 1.84
N LEU A 69 -7.33 -8.49 3.06
CA LEU A 69 -6.93 -7.81 4.29
C LEU A 69 -6.21 -8.81 5.18
N GLY A 70 -4.93 -8.54 5.45
CA GLY A 70 -4.09 -9.28 6.37
C GLY A 70 -3.92 -8.53 7.70
N ASP A 71 -3.88 -9.29 8.79
CA ASP A 71 -3.53 -8.81 10.11
C ASP A 71 -2.03 -9.05 10.38
N HIS A 72 -1.38 -8.05 10.97
CA HIS A 72 -0.02 -8.15 11.46
C HIS A 72 0.12 -7.32 12.74
N ASP A 73 1.07 -7.71 13.60
CA ASP A 73 1.41 -6.98 14.83
C ASP A 73 1.71 -5.48 14.60
N THR A 74 2.19 -5.14 13.41
CA THR A 74 2.54 -3.76 13.03
C THR A 74 1.44 -3.04 12.24
N GLY A 75 0.22 -3.58 12.19
CA GLY A 75 -0.93 -2.96 11.54
C GLY A 75 -1.58 -3.77 10.42
N PRO A 76 -2.79 -3.38 9.98
CA PRO A 76 -3.46 -3.97 8.85
C PRO A 76 -2.66 -3.83 7.53
N GLU A 77 -2.71 -4.86 6.69
CA GLU A 77 -2.14 -4.87 5.34
C GLU A 77 -3.23 -5.18 4.31
N VAL A 78 -3.46 -4.28 3.37
CA VAL A 78 -4.35 -4.53 2.22
C VAL A 78 -3.51 -5.01 1.05
N LEU A 79 -3.77 -6.22 0.55
CA LEU A 79 -3.20 -6.71 -0.69
C LEU A 79 -4.18 -6.44 -1.83
N CYS A 80 -3.71 -5.83 -2.91
CA CYS A 80 -4.53 -5.56 -4.08
C CYS A 80 -3.69 -5.60 -5.37
N VAL A 81 -4.34 -5.87 -6.50
CA VAL A 81 -3.68 -5.79 -7.82
C VAL A 81 -4.04 -4.46 -8.44
N LEU A 82 -3.08 -3.53 -8.48
CA LEU A 82 -3.30 -2.21 -9.05
C LEU A 82 -2.65 -2.12 -10.44
N THR A 83 -3.36 -1.52 -11.38
CA THR A 83 -2.81 -1.06 -12.66
C THR A 83 -3.09 0.41 -12.90
N MET A 84 -2.18 1.03 -13.66
CA MET A 84 -2.30 2.42 -14.11
C MET A 84 -3.04 2.57 -15.43
N LYS A 85 -3.43 1.45 -16.05
CA LYS A 85 -4.28 1.48 -17.23
C LYS A 85 -5.71 1.88 -16.85
N ASP A 86 -6.39 2.52 -17.80
CA ASP A 86 -7.82 2.79 -17.70
C ASP A 86 -8.60 1.48 -17.52
N GLY A 87 -9.62 1.47 -16.66
CA GLY A 87 -10.47 0.30 -16.39
C GLY A 87 -10.51 -0.22 -14.94
N GLN A 88 -9.72 0.34 -14.03
CA GLN A 88 -9.73 -0.05 -12.59
C GLN A 88 -10.29 1.01 -11.64
N ALA A 89 -11.08 1.95 -12.13
CA ALA A 89 -11.66 3.00 -11.28
C ALA A 89 -12.45 2.42 -10.10
N THR A 90 -13.27 1.40 -10.34
CA THR A 90 -14.04 0.70 -9.29
C THR A 90 -13.13 0.04 -8.26
N LEU A 91 -12.10 -0.69 -8.69
CA LEU A 91 -11.16 -1.35 -7.77
C LEU A 91 -10.43 -0.33 -6.89
N ARG A 92 -9.92 0.76 -7.49
CA ARG A 92 -9.26 1.84 -6.75
C ARG A 92 -10.20 2.50 -5.75
N ALA A 93 -11.46 2.72 -6.12
CA ALA A 93 -12.47 3.25 -5.21
C ALA A 93 -12.76 2.29 -4.04
N SER A 94 -12.89 0.98 -4.31
CA SER A 94 -13.08 -0.04 -3.27
C SER A 94 -11.89 -0.11 -2.31
N VAL A 95 -10.65 -0.07 -2.83
CA VAL A 95 -9.44 -0.06 -2.00
C VAL A 95 -9.36 1.22 -1.16
N ALA A 96 -9.65 2.39 -1.75
CA ALA A 96 -9.66 3.65 -1.02
C ALA A 96 -10.71 3.66 0.10
N ALA A 97 -11.92 3.19 -0.18
CA ALA A 97 -12.99 3.08 0.81
C ALA A 97 -12.63 2.08 1.93
N LEU A 98 -12.02 0.94 1.60
CA LEU A 98 -11.51 -0.01 2.59
C LEU A 98 -10.46 0.65 3.52
N LEU A 99 -9.48 1.35 2.96
CA LEU A 99 -8.47 2.05 3.75
C LEU A 99 -9.10 3.11 4.66
N GLN A 100 -10.08 3.85 4.15
CA GLN A 100 -10.83 4.84 4.92
C GLN A 100 -11.57 4.18 6.10
N GLU A 101 -12.20 3.02 5.93
CA GLU A 101 -12.84 2.29 7.02
C GLU A 101 -11.82 1.86 8.10
N ILE A 102 -10.63 1.40 7.69
CA ILE A 102 -9.58 1.01 8.64
C ILE A 102 -9.09 2.22 9.45
N PHE A 103 -8.88 3.36 8.80
CA PHE A 103 -8.48 4.60 9.48
C PHE A 103 -9.55 5.11 10.45
N GLN A 104 -10.82 5.06 10.07
CA GLN A 104 -11.93 5.43 10.97
C GLN A 104 -12.07 4.46 12.14
N ALA A 105 -11.84 3.17 11.91
CA ALA A 105 -11.83 2.18 12.97
C ALA A 105 -10.68 2.41 13.96
N ALA A 106 -9.48 2.74 13.46
CA ALA A 106 -8.33 3.10 14.29
C ALA A 106 -8.64 4.31 15.19
N GLU A 107 -9.20 5.38 14.61
CA GLU A 107 -9.58 6.57 15.35
C GLU A 107 -10.64 6.31 16.42
N ALA A 108 -11.71 5.60 16.06
CA ALA A 108 -12.76 5.22 17.00
C ALA A 108 -12.22 4.32 18.12
N GLY A 109 -11.31 3.40 17.80
CA GLY A 109 -10.63 2.55 18.76
C GLY A 109 -9.79 3.34 19.76
N ILE A 110 -8.98 4.29 19.28
CA ILE A 110 -8.22 5.22 20.14
C ILE A 110 -9.17 6.01 21.05
N GLY A 111 -10.28 6.51 20.52
CA GLY A 111 -11.32 7.19 21.30
C GLY A 111 -11.97 6.31 22.36
N ALA A 112 -12.02 5.00 22.13
CA ALA A 112 -12.54 4.00 23.06
C ALA A 112 -11.48 3.46 24.05
N GLY A 113 -10.22 3.88 23.94
CA GLY A 113 -9.14 3.52 24.87
C GLY A 113 -8.11 2.53 24.34
N ASP A 114 -8.11 2.21 23.05
CA ASP A 114 -7.04 1.41 22.43
C ASP A 114 -5.67 2.10 22.60
N SER A 115 -4.64 1.31 22.91
CA SER A 115 -3.26 1.80 23.10
C SER A 115 -2.50 1.94 21.78
N LEU A 116 -3.21 2.37 20.73
CA LEU A 116 -2.68 2.57 19.39
C LEU A 116 -2.03 3.95 19.27
N ASP A 117 -0.84 4.02 18.67
CA ASP A 117 -0.22 5.29 18.31
C ASP A 117 -1.11 6.05 17.32
N ARG A 118 -1.42 7.31 17.64
CA ARG A 118 -2.25 8.18 16.81
C ARG A 118 -1.58 8.54 15.49
N ARG A 119 -0.25 8.47 15.42
CA ARG A 119 0.50 8.69 14.20
C ARG A 119 0.54 7.41 13.37
N LEU A 120 -0.14 7.43 12.23
CA LEU A 120 -0.25 6.30 11.32
C LEU A 120 0.34 6.65 9.94
N ASP A 121 1.20 5.78 9.44
CA ASP A 121 1.75 5.84 8.08
C ASP A 121 1.01 4.84 7.18
N LEU A 122 0.65 5.27 5.97
CA LEU A 122 0.23 4.38 4.89
C LEU A 122 1.42 4.17 3.95
N LEU A 123 1.93 2.95 3.89
CA LEU A 123 3.03 2.54 3.03
C LEU A 123 2.51 1.74 1.85
N TRP A 124 3.01 2.03 0.67
CA TRP A 124 2.77 1.23 -0.53
C TRP A 124 4.05 0.48 -0.90
N ARG A 125 3.92 -0.84 -1.04
CA ARG A 125 5.04 -1.76 -1.13
C ARG A 125 4.80 -2.80 -2.19
N GLY A 126 5.86 -3.26 -2.82
CA GLY A 126 5.77 -4.32 -3.81
C GLY A 126 7.09 -4.54 -4.52
N PHE A 127 6.98 -5.15 -5.68
CA PHE A 127 8.11 -5.40 -6.57
C PHE A 127 7.79 -4.85 -7.95
N ASP A 128 8.76 -4.19 -8.57
CA ASP A 128 8.62 -3.68 -9.93
C ASP A 128 8.73 -4.79 -10.99
N GLU A 129 8.63 -4.42 -12.27
CA GLU A 129 8.74 -5.37 -13.40
C GLU A 129 10.11 -6.09 -13.44
N SER A 130 11.15 -5.54 -12.82
CA SER A 130 12.48 -6.17 -12.69
C SER A 130 12.61 -7.07 -11.46
N GLY A 131 11.59 -7.08 -10.60
CA GLY A 131 11.59 -7.80 -9.34
C GLY A 131 12.27 -7.05 -8.19
N ALA A 132 12.67 -5.79 -8.39
CA ALA A 132 13.26 -4.96 -7.34
C ALA A 132 12.18 -4.48 -6.37
N TYR A 133 12.50 -4.51 -5.07
CA TYR A 133 11.59 -4.03 -4.03
C TYR A 133 11.43 -2.52 -4.06
N PHE A 134 10.22 -2.03 -3.77
CA PHE A 134 9.96 -0.63 -3.49
C PHE A 134 9.11 -0.46 -2.22
N GLU A 135 9.33 0.67 -1.54
CA GLU A 135 8.48 1.18 -0.47
C GLU A 135 8.29 2.68 -0.63
N HIS A 136 7.03 3.14 -0.55
CA HIS A 136 6.68 4.54 -0.65
C HIS A 136 5.73 4.93 0.48
N LEU A 137 6.02 6.03 1.17
CA LEU A 137 5.05 6.66 2.05
C LEU A 137 3.98 7.35 1.20
N VAL A 138 2.74 6.85 1.30
CA VAL A 138 1.57 7.37 0.59
C VAL A 138 0.98 8.54 1.36
N MET A 139 0.76 8.34 2.66
CA MET A 139 0.25 9.37 3.57
C MET A 139 0.77 9.15 4.98
N ARG A 140 0.79 10.26 5.74
CA ARG A 140 0.98 10.26 7.19
C ARG A 140 -0.18 10.98 7.84
N VAL A 141 -0.76 10.34 8.85
CA VAL A 141 -1.72 10.95 9.77
C VAL A 141 -0.95 11.35 11.01
N GLU A 142 -0.99 12.64 11.36
CA GLU A 142 -0.34 13.15 12.57
C GLU A 142 -1.26 13.03 13.80
N PRO A 143 -0.71 12.93 15.02
CA PRO A 143 -1.51 12.75 16.25
C PRO A 143 -2.58 13.83 16.51
N ASP A 144 -2.29 15.06 16.08
CA ASP A 144 -3.14 16.24 16.27
C ASP A 144 -3.96 16.55 15.01
N ALA A 145 -3.91 15.69 13.99
CA ALA A 145 -4.73 15.86 12.81
C ALA A 145 -6.20 15.84 13.25
N PRO A 146 -7.00 16.87 12.92
CA PRO A 146 -8.42 16.89 13.25
C PRO A 146 -9.11 15.60 12.77
N ALA A 147 -10.12 15.11 13.47
CA ALA A 147 -10.89 13.90 13.09
C ALA A 147 -11.35 13.89 11.61
N HIS A 148 -11.75 15.07 11.11
CA HIS A 148 -12.14 15.24 9.72
C HIS A 148 -10.98 15.10 8.71
N SER A 149 -9.73 15.11 9.17
CA SER A 149 -8.53 14.94 8.34
C SER A 149 -8.32 13.48 7.95
N LEU A 150 -8.66 12.51 8.80
CA LEU A 150 -8.71 11.10 8.42
C LEU A 150 -9.84 10.84 7.41
N GLN A 151 -10.97 11.55 7.55
CA GLN A 151 -12.10 11.52 6.61
C GLN A 151 -11.79 12.20 5.26
N ALA A 152 -11.19 13.40 5.28
CA ALA A 152 -10.87 14.20 4.10
C ALA A 152 -9.57 13.75 3.40
N ALA A 153 -8.55 13.35 4.14
CA ALA A 153 -7.33 12.78 3.59
C ALA A 153 -7.54 11.30 3.18
N GLY A 154 -8.41 10.54 3.86
CA GLY A 154 -8.72 9.16 3.49
C GLY A 154 -9.36 9.02 2.11
N GLY A 155 -10.35 9.85 1.78
CA GLY A 155 -10.98 9.78 0.44
C GLY A 155 -10.15 10.47 -0.64
N LYS A 156 -9.87 11.77 -0.45
CA LYS A 156 -9.24 12.60 -1.48
C LYS A 156 -7.73 12.42 -1.54
N ALA A 157 -7.02 12.32 -0.41
CA ALA A 157 -5.56 12.15 -0.45
C ALA A 157 -5.14 10.73 -0.84
N ILE A 158 -5.93 9.69 -0.57
CA ILE A 158 -5.68 8.34 -1.13
C ILE A 158 -5.92 8.33 -2.63
N VAL A 159 -7.01 8.94 -3.12
CA VAL A 159 -7.27 9.08 -4.57
C VAL A 159 -6.23 9.97 -5.25
N GLU A 160 -5.82 11.07 -4.65
CA GLU A 160 -4.76 11.96 -5.14
C GLU A 160 -3.38 11.32 -5.04
N ALA A 161 -3.11 10.52 -4.01
CA ALA A 161 -1.87 9.75 -3.93
C ALA A 161 -1.83 8.67 -5.01
N PHE A 162 -2.95 7.99 -5.29
CA PHE A 162 -3.09 7.11 -6.45
C PHE A 162 -2.97 7.88 -7.78
N ALA A 163 -3.44 9.13 -7.86
CA ALA A 163 -3.31 9.97 -9.06
C ALA A 163 -1.88 10.49 -9.28
N ARG A 164 -1.20 10.96 -8.21
CA ARG A 164 0.21 11.34 -8.20
C ARG A 164 1.11 10.15 -8.51
N TRP A 165 0.73 8.95 -8.06
CA TRP A 165 1.39 7.72 -8.42
C TRP A 165 1.37 7.47 -9.95
N ASN A 166 0.29 7.86 -10.65
CA ASN A 166 0.21 7.78 -12.11
C ASN A 166 1.30 8.59 -12.82
N ILE A 167 1.71 9.69 -12.20
CA ILE A 167 2.72 10.60 -12.73
C ILE A 167 4.13 10.02 -12.49
N CYS A 168 4.48 9.61 -11.26
CA CYS A 168 5.80 9.03 -10.98
C CYS A 168 6.08 7.71 -11.71
N PHE A 169 5.07 6.84 -11.88
CA PHE A 169 5.27 5.55 -12.55
C PHE A 169 5.43 5.69 -14.06
N THR A 170 4.72 6.62 -14.70
CA THR A 170 4.89 6.91 -16.12
C THR A 170 6.24 7.56 -16.43
N GLU A 171 6.75 8.40 -15.53
CA GLU A 171 8.09 8.99 -15.64
C GLU A 171 9.20 7.94 -15.48
N ASN A 172 9.09 7.04 -14.49
CA ASN A 172 10.06 5.95 -14.29
C ASN A 172 10.04 4.92 -15.43
N ARG A 173 8.89 4.69 -16.08
CA ARG A 173 8.81 3.84 -17.27
C ARG A 173 9.50 4.48 -18.47
N LYS A 174 9.35 5.80 -18.67
CA LYS A 174 10.01 6.52 -19.77
C LYS A 174 11.53 6.52 -19.64
N THR A 175 12.07 6.69 -18.43
CA THR A 175 13.52 6.62 -18.17
C THR A 175 14.07 5.20 -18.32
N SER A 176 13.27 4.18 -17.99
CA SER A 176 13.66 2.77 -18.17
C SER A 176 13.61 2.33 -19.63
N GLN A 177 12.62 2.80 -20.41
CA GLN A 177 12.52 2.54 -21.85
C GLN A 177 13.62 3.29 -22.63
N GLN A 178 13.93 4.55 -22.27
CA GLN A 178 15.01 5.32 -22.90
C GLN A 178 16.40 4.70 -22.69
N LYS A 179 16.63 3.97 -21.60
CA LYS A 179 17.89 3.23 -21.37
C LYS A 179 18.02 1.99 -22.25
N PHE A 180 16.93 1.42 -22.74
CA PHE A 180 16.93 0.25 -23.62
C PHE A 180 17.01 0.62 -25.12
N ASP A 181 16.54 1.81 -25.51
CA ASP A 181 16.56 2.29 -26.90
C ASP A 181 17.82 3.08 -27.28
N GLN A 182 18.83 3.18 -26.40
CA GLN A 182 20.14 3.71 -26.82
C GLN A 182 20.89 2.63 -27.61
N PRO A 183 21.16 2.83 -28.92
CA PRO A 183 22.04 1.92 -29.66
C PRO A 183 23.41 1.93 -28.99
N GLN A 184 23.91 0.75 -28.63
CA GLN A 184 25.30 0.57 -28.23
C GLN A 184 26.19 1.11 -29.34
N GLN A 185 26.73 2.32 -29.15
CA GLN A 185 27.79 2.84 -30.01
C GLN A 185 29.03 1.97 -29.77
N SER A 186 29.29 1.07 -30.72
CA SER A 186 30.54 0.34 -30.79
C SER A 186 31.68 1.34 -30.95
N ALA A 187 32.57 1.38 -29.97
CA ALA A 187 33.82 2.10 -30.05
C ALA A 187 34.70 1.44 -31.13
N ASN A 188 34.67 1.99 -32.34
CA ASN A 188 35.68 1.72 -33.35
C ASN A 188 36.95 2.48 -32.99
N THR A 189 37.94 1.77 -32.46
CA THR A 189 39.30 2.27 -32.28
C THR A 189 40.03 2.23 -33.64
N PRO A 190 40.52 3.36 -34.19
CA PRO A 190 41.41 3.33 -35.35
C PRO A 190 42.81 2.88 -34.91
N ARG A 191 43.47 2.12 -35.80
CA ARG A 191 44.85 1.65 -35.68
C ARG A 191 45.87 2.80 -35.71
#